data_AF-A0A0D7B708-F1
#
_entry.id   AF-A0A0D7B708-F1
#
_cell.length_a   1.000
_cell.length_b   1.000
_cell.length_c   1.000
_cell.angle_alpha   90.00
_cell.angle_beta   90.00
_cell.angle_gamma   90.00
#
_symmetry.space_group_name_H-M   'P 1'
#
loop_
_entity.id
_entity.type
_entity.pdbx_description
1 polymer ?
#
loop_
_entity_poly.entity_id
_entity_poly.type
_entity_poly.pdbx_seq_one_letter_code
_entity_poly.pdbx_strand_id
1 'polypeptide(L)'
;MKFSTTALLSFAAVASANWNSPAAGQDLKIGEKFTLDWTVARYFKESPGTITVLLSNGDFGAGKSATRLVDNLDYKEWAGSYNATYNTELTANPGYGGQAGAYQLVILETFNGYGSPAFEYYTLDVNLVN
;
A
#
# COMPACT_ATOMS: atom_id res chain seq x y z
N MET A 1 -34.05 -12.70 -20.00
CA MET A 1 -32.63 -12.36 -20.27
C MET A 1 -32.15 -11.51 -19.10
N LYS A 2 -31.30 -12.04 -18.22
CA LYS A 2 -30.80 -11.29 -17.05
C LYS A 2 -29.49 -10.62 -17.48
N PHE A 3 -29.49 -9.29 -17.54
CA PHE A 3 -28.27 -8.52 -17.74
C PHE A 3 -27.54 -8.47 -16.41
N SER A 4 -26.41 -9.18 -16.30
CA SER A 4 -25.47 -8.98 -15.19
C SER A 4 -24.76 -7.66 -15.44
N THR A 5 -25.05 -6.67 -14.61
CA THR A 5 -24.40 -5.36 -14.63
C THR A 5 -22.94 -5.55 -14.25
N THR A 6 -22.04 -5.54 -15.24
CA THR A 6 -20.61 -5.36 -15.02
C THR A 6 -20.44 -3.98 -14.39
N ALA A 7 -20.02 -3.93 -13.12
CA ALA A 7 -19.60 -2.68 -12.51
C ALA A 7 -18.38 -2.18 -13.29
N LEU A 8 -18.57 -1.14 -14.10
CA LEU A 8 -17.46 -0.34 -14.59
C LEU A 8 -16.83 0.31 -13.36
N LEU A 9 -15.68 -0.19 -12.92
CA LEU A 9 -14.79 0.56 -12.04
C LEU A 9 -14.31 1.76 -12.85
N SER A 10 -15.00 2.89 -12.71
CA SER A 10 -14.52 4.17 -13.18
C SER A 10 -13.28 4.52 -12.36
N PHE A 11 -12.10 4.30 -12.93
CA PHE A 11 -10.84 4.83 -12.39
C PHE A 11 -10.85 6.35 -12.56
N ALA A 12 -11.45 7.05 -11.60
CA ALA A 12 -11.36 8.50 -11.51
C ALA A 12 -9.99 8.88 -10.94
N ALA A 13 -9.24 9.71 -11.70
CA ALA A 13 -8.11 10.55 -11.30
C ALA A 13 -7.02 9.91 -10.40
N VAL A 14 -5.87 9.59 -11.01
CA VAL A 14 -4.66 9.03 -10.38
C VAL A 14 -4.22 9.84 -9.15
N ALA A 15 -4.59 9.41 -7.94
CA ALA A 15 -3.93 9.88 -6.73
C ALA A 15 -2.42 9.65 -6.86
N SER A 16 -1.61 10.64 -6.48
CA SER A 16 -0.15 10.51 -6.53
C SER A 16 0.38 10.13 -5.16
N ALA A 17 1.11 9.01 -5.11
CA ALA A 17 1.78 8.53 -3.90
C ALA A 17 3.24 8.95 -3.90
N ASN A 18 3.72 9.39 -2.74
CA ASN A 18 5.12 9.67 -2.48
C ASN A 18 5.65 8.69 -1.43
N TRP A 19 6.68 7.94 -1.79
CA TRP A 19 7.42 7.07 -0.89
C TRP A 19 8.57 7.87 -0.29
N ASN A 20 8.39 8.39 0.92
CA ASN A 20 9.45 9.08 1.66
C ASN A 20 10.45 8.06 2.23
N SER A 21 9.95 6.91 2.68
CA SER A 21 10.75 5.75 3.08
C SER A 21 9.92 4.46 3.02
N PRO A 22 10.47 3.32 2.61
CA PRO A 22 11.82 3.16 2.03
C PRO A 22 11.94 3.75 0.62
N ALA A 23 13.17 3.85 0.11
CA ALA A 23 13.43 4.22 -1.27
C ALA A 23 13.26 3.02 -2.22
N ALA A 24 13.01 3.28 -3.50
CA ALA A 24 12.93 2.23 -4.51
C ALA A 24 14.26 1.47 -4.61
N GLY A 25 14.19 0.14 -4.58
CA GLY A 25 15.33 -0.77 -4.59
C GLY A 25 16.13 -0.81 -3.27
N GLN A 26 15.63 -0.21 -2.19
CA GLN A 26 16.32 -0.23 -0.90
C GLN A 26 16.39 -1.66 -0.34
N ASP A 27 17.55 -1.99 0.25
CA ASP A 27 17.74 -3.23 1.00
C ASP A 27 17.10 -3.12 2.39
N LEU A 28 16.22 -4.08 2.69
CA LEU A 28 15.57 -4.28 3.99
C LEU A 28 16.05 -5.60 4.58
N LYS A 29 16.64 -5.53 5.78
CA LYS A 29 17.14 -6.72 6.47
C LYS A 29 15.99 -7.52 7.08
N ILE A 30 15.93 -8.81 6.73
CA ILE A 30 14.91 -9.73 7.23
C ILE A 30 14.99 -9.81 8.76
N GLY A 31 13.84 -9.66 9.41
CA GLY A 31 13.71 -9.66 10.86
C GLY A 31 14.06 -8.32 11.53
N GLU A 32 14.64 -7.37 10.81
CA GLU A 32 14.86 -6.02 11.31
C GLU A 32 13.69 -5.08 11.00
N LYS A 33 13.64 -3.97 11.75
CA LYS A 33 12.67 -2.91 11.54
C LYS A 33 13.10 -1.99 10.40
N PHE A 34 12.13 -1.47 9.66
CA PHE A 34 12.28 -0.36 8.73
C PHE A 34 11.17 0.67 8.94
N THR A 35 11.44 1.91 8.55
CA THR A 35 10.44 2.98 8.57
C THR A 35 9.62 2.93 7.30
N LEU A 36 8.31 2.83 7.43
CA LEU A 36 7.38 3.22 6.38
C LEU A 36 7.02 4.69 6.60
N ASP A 37 7.30 5.52 5.60
CA ASP A 37 6.83 6.90 5.52
C ASP A 37 6.28 7.13 4.12
N TRP A 38 4.97 7.28 4.05
CA TRP A 38 4.23 7.31 2.81
C TRP A 38 3.19 8.43 2.85
N THR A 39 3.17 9.25 1.81
CA THR A 39 2.21 10.34 1.65
C THR A 39 1.43 10.11 0.38
N VAL A 40 0.11 10.21 0.46
CA VAL A 40 -0.77 10.17 -0.72
C VAL A 40 -1.45 11.51 -0.88
N ALA A 41 -1.36 12.04 -2.09
CA ALA A 41 -2.05 13.24 -2.53
C ALA A 41 -3.28 12.84 -3.35
N ARG A 42 -4.43 13.40 -2.98
CA ARG A 42 -5.74 13.15 -3.57
C ARG A 42 -6.28 14.42 -4.19
N TYR A 43 -7.15 14.28 -5.19
CA TYR A 43 -7.79 15.44 -5.83
C TYR A 43 -8.99 15.99 -5.05
N PHE A 44 -9.56 15.19 -4.14
CA PHE A 44 -10.69 15.58 -3.31
C PHE A 44 -10.31 15.52 -1.83
N LYS A 45 -10.95 16.40 -1.03
CA LYS A 45 -10.87 16.36 0.43
C LYS A 45 -11.72 15.22 0.96
N GLU A 46 -11.18 14.02 0.87
CA GLU A 46 -11.77 12.83 1.45
C GLU A 46 -11.11 12.56 2.80
N SER A 47 -11.87 11.91 3.69
CA SER A 47 -11.25 11.31 4.86
C SER A 47 -10.25 10.27 4.36
N PRO A 48 -9.00 10.28 4.84
CA PRO A 48 -8.05 9.21 4.56
C PRO A 48 -8.66 7.87 4.95
N GLY A 49 -8.34 6.87 4.15
CA GLY A 49 -8.66 5.49 4.43
C GLY A 49 -7.77 4.89 5.52
N THR A 50 -8.00 3.62 5.82
CA THR A 50 -7.01 2.80 6.53
C THR A 50 -6.11 2.12 5.52
N ILE A 51 -4.84 1.90 5.88
CA ILE A 51 -3.90 1.19 5.01
C ILE A 51 -3.53 -0.19 5.56
N THR A 52 -3.47 -1.16 4.66
CA THR A 52 -2.83 -2.45 4.88
C THR A 52 -1.52 -2.46 4.11
N VAL A 53 -0.44 -2.89 4.77
CA VAL A 53 0.87 -3.01 4.13
C VAL A 53 1.18 -4.47 3.91
N LEU A 54 1.52 -4.82 2.67
CA LEU A 54 1.88 -6.17 2.26
C LEU A 54 3.30 -6.20 1.68
N LEU A 55 3.86 -7.40 1.67
CA LEU A 55 5.15 -7.71 1.06
C LEU A 55 4.95 -8.87 0.06
N SER A 56 5.04 -8.56 -1.23
CA SER A 56 4.83 -9.50 -2.33
C SER A 56 6.16 -9.99 -2.89
N ASN A 57 6.30 -11.30 -3.09
CA ASN A 57 7.45 -11.86 -3.80
C ASN A 57 7.22 -11.73 -5.32
N GLY A 58 7.65 -10.59 -5.87
CA GLY A 58 7.42 -10.20 -7.26
C GLY A 58 6.16 -9.36 -7.47
N ASP A 59 5.76 -9.22 -8.74
CA ASP A 59 4.70 -8.31 -9.18
C ASP A 59 3.33 -8.64 -8.56
N PHE A 60 2.84 -7.75 -7.69
CA PHE A 60 1.54 -7.89 -7.04
C PHE A 60 0.37 -7.86 -8.03
N GLY A 61 0.47 -7.06 -9.11
CA GLY A 61 -0.56 -6.95 -10.13
C GLY A 61 -0.76 -8.25 -10.94
N ALA A 62 0.25 -9.11 -10.96
CA ALA A 62 0.20 -10.43 -11.60
C ALA A 62 -0.41 -11.54 -10.70
N GLY A 63 -0.99 -11.17 -9.54
CA GLY A 63 -1.64 -12.11 -8.62
C GLY A 63 -0.69 -12.94 -7.78
N LYS A 64 0.52 -12.42 -7.49
CA LYS A 64 1.49 -13.07 -6.61
C LYS A 64 1.03 -13.08 -5.15
N SER A 65 1.51 -14.07 -4.39
CA SER A 65 1.27 -14.16 -2.95
C SER A 65 1.97 -13.01 -2.22
N ALA A 66 1.26 -12.41 -1.27
CA ALA A 66 1.80 -11.35 -0.43
C ALA A 66 1.59 -11.66 1.06
N THR A 67 2.60 -11.34 1.85
CA THR A 67 2.58 -11.45 3.32
C THR A 67 2.13 -10.12 3.90
N ARG A 68 1.17 -10.14 4.83
CA ARG A 68 0.72 -8.92 5.51
C ARG A 68 1.72 -8.52 6.60
N LEU A 69 2.18 -7.27 6.55
CA LEU A 69 3.07 -6.69 7.56
C LEU A 69 2.27 -5.93 8.62
N VAL A 70 1.25 -5.17 8.21
CA VAL A 70 0.31 -4.49 9.10
C VAL A 70 -1.06 -4.38 8.45
N ASP A 71 -2.10 -4.30 9.27
CA ASP A 71 -3.50 -4.11 8.89
C ASP A 71 -4.04 -2.88 9.62
N ASN A 72 -4.98 -2.18 8.98
CA ASN A 72 -5.66 -1.00 9.53
C ASN A 72 -4.74 0.04 10.17
N LEU A 73 -3.67 0.43 9.47
CA LEU A 73 -2.84 1.55 9.90
C LEU A 73 -3.56 2.86 9.60
N ASP A 74 -3.75 3.65 10.65
CA ASP A 74 -4.33 4.99 10.57
C ASP A 74 -3.32 6.03 10.09
N TYR A 75 -3.84 7.12 9.53
CA TYR A 75 -3.03 8.27 9.14
C TYR A 75 -2.45 8.97 10.38
N LYS A 76 -1.23 9.47 10.24
CA LYS A 76 -0.56 10.27 11.29
C LYS A 76 -0.97 11.74 11.20
N GLU A 77 -1.09 12.25 9.99
CA GLU A 77 -1.39 13.66 9.73
C GLU A 77 -2.44 13.81 8.63
N TRP A 78 -3.55 14.46 8.97
CA TRP A 78 -4.58 14.91 8.04
C TRP A 78 -5.30 16.14 8.61
N ALA A 79 -5.15 17.29 7.94
CA ALA A 79 -5.74 18.56 8.37
C ALA A 79 -6.88 19.03 7.43
N GLY A 80 -7.73 18.11 6.98
CA GLY A 80 -8.69 18.39 5.90
C GLY A 80 -7.99 18.83 4.61
N SER A 81 -6.76 18.32 4.42
CA SER A 81 -5.91 18.55 3.27
C SER A 81 -6.23 17.54 2.17
N TYR A 82 -5.73 17.82 0.98
CA TYR A 82 -5.68 16.88 -0.13
C TYR A 82 -4.66 15.76 0.11
N ASN A 83 -3.83 15.86 1.15
CA ASN A 83 -2.78 14.89 1.44
C ASN A 83 -3.01 14.21 2.80
N ALA A 84 -2.67 12.93 2.87
CA ALA A 84 -2.55 12.19 4.12
C ALA A 84 -1.19 11.51 4.20
N THR A 85 -0.56 11.59 5.37
CA THR A 85 0.74 10.95 5.63
C THR A 85 0.58 9.84 6.65
N TYR A 86 1.21 8.71 6.36
CA TYR A 86 1.26 7.52 7.19
C TYR A 86 2.71 7.25 7.56
N ASN A 87 2.96 6.98 8.84
CA ASN A 87 4.31 6.76 9.33
C ASN A 87 4.29 5.71 10.44
N THR A 88 5.04 4.62 10.25
CA THR A 88 5.13 3.53 11.22
C THR A 88 6.45 2.78 11.06
N GLU A 89 6.85 2.04 12.10
CA GLU A 89 7.92 1.04 12.00
C GLU A 89 7.31 -0.33 11.69
N LEU A 90 7.82 -1.00 10.67
CA LEU A 90 7.43 -2.36 10.30
C LEU A 90 8.64 -3.30 10.37
N THR A 91 8.39 -4.58 10.62
CA THR A 91 9.43 -5.61 10.51
C THR A 91 9.43 -6.18 9.10
N ALA A 92 10.59 -6.23 8.44
CA ALA A 92 10.74 -6.89 7.16
C ALA A 92 10.63 -8.41 7.35
N ASN A 93 9.45 -8.96 7.10
CA ASN A 93 9.17 -10.38 7.28
C ASN A 93 8.51 -10.95 6.02
N PRO A 94 9.21 -11.77 5.21
CA PRO A 94 8.63 -12.38 4.02
C PRO A 94 7.62 -13.49 4.34
N GLY A 95 7.44 -13.85 5.61
CA GLY A 95 6.56 -14.92 6.04
C GLY A 95 7.23 -16.29 5.96
N TYR A 96 6.44 -17.33 6.23
CA TYR A 96 6.95 -18.70 6.27
C TYR A 96 7.48 -19.16 4.90
N GLY A 97 8.72 -19.65 4.86
CA GLY A 97 9.38 -20.08 3.64
C GLY A 97 9.88 -18.94 2.74
N GLY A 98 9.70 -17.68 3.17
CA GLY A 98 10.22 -16.52 2.47
C GLY A 98 11.75 -16.43 2.53
N GLN A 99 12.36 -15.95 1.44
CA GLN A 99 13.82 -15.85 1.29
C GLN A 99 14.24 -14.41 0.94
N ALA A 100 15.53 -14.10 1.10
CA ALA A 100 16.12 -12.89 0.54
C ALA A 100 15.92 -12.82 -0.99
N GLY A 101 15.84 -11.61 -1.55
CA GLY A 101 15.61 -11.39 -2.98
C GLY A 101 14.78 -10.14 -3.27
N ALA A 102 14.27 -10.02 -4.49
CA ALA A 102 13.43 -8.91 -4.92
C ALA A 102 11.98 -9.08 -4.44
N TYR A 103 11.43 -8.01 -3.85
CA TYR A 103 10.06 -7.94 -3.36
C TYR A 103 9.41 -6.62 -3.75
N GLN A 104 8.08 -6.59 -3.64
CA GLN A 104 7.31 -5.35 -3.68
C GLN A 104 6.68 -5.10 -2.32
N LEU A 105 6.93 -3.92 -1.76
CA LEU A 105 6.05 -3.36 -0.75
C LEU A 105 4.78 -2.89 -1.44
N VAL A 106 3.64 -3.27 -0.89
CA VAL A 106 2.32 -2.91 -1.40
C VAL A 106 1.55 -2.19 -0.31
N ILE A 107 1.11 -0.96 -0.58
CA ILE A 107 0.10 -0.26 0.22
C ILE A 107 -1.25 -0.55 -0.40
N LEU A 108 -2.15 -1.14 0.36
CA LEU A 108 -3.57 -1.22 0.04
C LEU A 108 -4.29 -0.18 0.88
N GLU A 109 -4.78 0.88 0.26
CA GLU A 109 -5.63 1.86 0.93
C GLU A 109 -7.09 1.52 0.72
N THR A 110 -7.87 1.47 1.80
CA THR A 110 -9.34 1.37 1.73
C THR A 110 -9.97 2.66 2.19
N PHE A 111 -10.73 3.32 1.31
CA PHE A 111 -11.39 4.59 1.59
C PHE A 111 -12.88 4.56 1.20
N ASN A 112 -13.66 5.48 1.76
CA ASN A 112 -15.09 5.58 1.51
C ASN A 112 -15.35 6.45 0.27
N GLY A 113 -15.35 5.85 -0.92
CA GLY A 113 -15.66 6.54 -2.17
C GLY A 113 -17.14 6.48 -2.53
N TYR A 114 -17.81 7.63 -2.67
CA TYR A 114 -19.15 7.79 -3.27
C TYR A 114 -20.19 6.70 -2.93
N GLY A 115 -20.28 6.28 -1.66
CA GLY A 115 -21.29 5.33 -1.16
C GLY A 115 -20.90 3.85 -1.14
N SER A 116 -19.66 3.49 -1.46
CA SER A 116 -19.11 2.13 -1.30
C SER A 116 -17.64 2.18 -0.86
N PRO A 117 -17.12 1.16 -0.16
CA PRO A 117 -15.68 1.00 -0.01
C PRO A 117 -15.00 0.92 -1.39
N ALA A 118 -13.99 1.76 -1.59
CA ALA A 118 -13.10 1.73 -2.72
C ALA A 118 -11.70 1.36 -2.23
N PHE A 119 -10.89 0.80 -3.12
CA PHE A 119 -9.51 0.46 -2.82
C PHE A 119 -8.58 1.00 -3.89
N GLU A 120 -7.43 1.47 -3.45
CA GLU A 120 -6.29 1.83 -4.29
C GLU A 120 -5.06 1.07 -3.80
N TYR A 121 -4.13 0.78 -4.71
CA TYR A 121 -2.89 0.15 -4.33
C TYR A 121 -1.68 0.83 -4.95
N TYR A 122 -0.59 0.80 -4.19
CA TYR A 122 0.67 1.44 -4.54
C TYR A 122 1.81 0.46 -4.28
N THR A 123 2.74 0.35 -5.21
CA THR A 123 3.85 -0.59 -5.11
C THR A 123 5.19 0.13 -5.07
N LEU A 124 6.15 -0.44 -4.35
CA LEU A 124 7.55 -0.03 -4.35
C LEU A 124 8.43 -1.28 -4.36
N ASP A 125 9.32 -1.36 -5.34
CA ASP A 125 10.31 -2.43 -5.37
C ASP A 125 11.32 -2.23 -4.23
N VAL A 126 11.65 -3.31 -3.52
CA VAL A 126 12.65 -3.36 -2.45
C VAL A 126 13.39 -4.69 -2.54
N ASN A 127 14.54 -4.80 -1.88
CA ASN A 127 15.24 -6.07 -1.74
C ASN A 127 15.21 -6.52 -0.29
N LEU A 128 14.86 -7.78 -0.06
CA LEU A 128 15.10 -8.39 1.24
C LEU A 128 16.50 -9.00 1.27
N VAL A 129 17.24 -8.69 2.33
CA VAL A 129 18.59 -9.21 2.58
C VAL A 129 18.66 -9.85 3.96
N ASN A 130 19.65 -10.72 4.19
CA ASN A 130 19.88 -11.34 5.50
C ASN A 130 20.64 -10.42 6.46
#